data_AF-A0A1H9QNM8-F1
#
_entry.id   AF-A0A1H9QNM8-F1
#
_cell.length_a   1.000
_cell.length_b   1.000
_cell.length_c   1.000
_cell.angle_alpha   90.00
_cell.angle_beta   90.00
_cell.angle_gamma   90.00
#
_symmetry.space_group_name_H-M   'P 1'
#
loop_
_entity.id
_entity.type
_entity.pdbx_description
1 polymer ?
#
loop_
_entity_poly.entity_id
_entity_poly.type
_entity_poly.pdbx_seq_one_letter_code
_entity_poly.pdbx_strand_id
1 'polypeptide(L)' 'MTLVTEKRISYLPVLESDRVVGLISIGDLVKDAISEHQFIIHQLERYIYSPGV' A
#
# COMPACT_ATOMS: atom_id res chain seq x y z
N MET A 1 -4.34 -10.82 -3.41
CA MET A 1 -2.97 -10.76 -3.97
C MET A 1 -2.49 -12.15 -4.38
N THR A 2 -3.13 -12.79 -5.37
CA THR A 2 -2.90 -14.21 -5.67
C THR A 2 -1.67 -14.43 -6.55
N LEU A 3 -1.50 -13.61 -7.59
CA LEU A 3 -0.44 -13.76 -8.60
C LEU A 3 0.99 -13.62 -8.03
N VAL A 4 1.21 -12.63 -7.16
CA VAL A 4 2.53 -12.27 -6.62
C VAL A 4 3.04 -13.34 -5.63
N THR A 5 2.13 -13.85 -4.80
CA THR A 5 2.39 -14.90 -3.80
C THR A 5 2.59 -16.27 -4.45
N GLU A 6 1.76 -16.63 -5.43
CA GLU A 6 1.86 -17.92 -6.13
C GLU A 6 3.11 -18.03 -6.99
N LYS A 7 3.51 -16.94 -7.65
CA LYS A 7 4.65 -16.93 -8.57
C LYS A 7 5.97 -16.52 -7.90
N ARG A 8 5.96 -16.15 -6.62
CA ARG A 8 7.12 -15.62 -5.86
C ARG A 8 7.84 -14.46 -6.56
N ILE A 9 7.10 -13.57 -7.20
CA ILE A 9 7.66 -12.41 -7.91
C ILE A 9 7.52 -11.20 -6.99
N SER A 10 8.55 -10.37 -6.82
CA SER A 10 8.47 -9.19 -5.94
C SER A 10 8.16 -7.87 -6.67
N TYR A 11 8.13 -7.93 -8.00
CA TYR A 11 7.95 -6.78 -8.88
C TYR A 11 7.03 -7.13 -10.04
N LEU A 12 6.17 -6.20 -10.43
CA LEU A 12 5.29 -6.31 -11.58
C LEU A 12 5.61 -5.19 -12.58
N PRO A 13 5.88 -5.50 -13.85
CA PRO A 13 6.09 -4.47 -14.87
C PRO A 13 4.76 -3.79 -15.22
N VAL A 14 4.83 -2.48 -15.43
CA VAL A 14 3.71 -1.67 -15.94
C VAL A 14 3.90 -1.52 -17.44
N LEU A 15 2.89 -1.92 -18.21
CA LEU A 15 2.92 -1.90 -19.68
C LEU A 15 2.00 -0.81 -20.23
N GLU A 16 2.48 -0.09 -21.23
CA GLU A 16 1.68 0.82 -22.06
C GLU A 16 2.04 0.59 -23.53
N SER A 17 1.05 0.32 -24.37
CA SER A 17 1.25 0.00 -25.80
C SER A 17 2.36 -1.04 -26.04
N ASP A 18 2.36 -2.11 -25.24
CA ASP A 18 3.33 -3.20 -25.30
C ASP A 18 4.78 -2.82 -24.94
N ARG A 19 4.97 -1.65 -24.32
CA ARG A 19 6.27 -1.20 -23.79
C ARG A 19 6.23 -1.14 -22.28
N VAL A 20 7.34 -1.55 -21.65
CA VAL A 20 7.52 -1.39 -20.20
C VAL A 20 7.76 0.08 -19.91
N VAL A 21 6.83 0.71 -19.20
CA VAL A 21 6.91 2.12 -18.78
C VAL A 21 7.25 2.28 -17.31
N GLY A 22 7.26 1.18 -16.54
CA GLY A 22 7.61 1.22 -15.13
C GLY A 22 7.63 -0.15 -14.47
N LEU A 23 7.94 -0.13 -13.18
CA LEU A 23 7.97 -1.31 -12.31
C LEU A 23 7.34 -0.93 -10.98
N ILE A 24 6.41 -1.76 -10.50
CA ILE A 24 5.82 -1.62 -9.17
C ILE A 24 6.24 -2.81 -8.32
N SER A 25 6.63 -2.57 -7.07
CA SER A 25 6.98 -3.63 -6.13
C SER A 25 5.77 -4.06 -5.29
N ILE A 26 5.85 -5.25 -4.70
CA ILE A 26 4.89 -5.65 -3.67
C ILE A 26 4.89 -4.70 -2.46
N GLY A 27 6.05 -4.09 -2.14
CA GLY A 27 6.17 -3.11 -1.06
C GLY A 27 5.35 -1.85 -1.33
N ASP A 28 5.25 -1.41 -2.58
CA ASP A 28 4.42 -0.26 -2.97
C ASP A 28 2.94 -0.55 -2.77
N LEU A 29 2.49 -1.76 -3.17
CA LEU A 29 1.11 -2.21 -2.96
C LEU A 29 0.76 -2.32 -1.47
N VAL A 30 1.67 -2.84 -0.65
CA VAL A 30 1.49 -2.94 0.80
C VAL A 30 1.46 -1.55 1.44
N LYS A 31 2.33 -0.63 1.02
CA LYS A 31 2.39 0.73 1.53
C LYS A 31 1.10 1.50 1.22
N ASP A 32 0.56 1.34 0.02
CA ASP A 32 -0.71 1.96 -0.38
C ASP A 32 -1.87 1.44 0.48
N ALA A 33 -1.98 0.12 0.65
CA ALA A 33 -3.00 -0.51 1.51
C ALA A 33 -2.89 -0.08 2.99
N ILE A 34 -1.68 0.08 3.51
CA ILE A 34 -1.47 0.54 4.90
C ILE A 34 -1.79 2.03 5.06
N SER A 35 -1.56 2.84 4.02
CA SER A 35 -1.82 4.29 4.07
C SER A 35 -3.29 4.62 4.37
N GLU A 36 -4.21 3.79 3.90
CA GLU A 36 -5.65 3.95 4.16
C GLU A 36 -6.01 3.72 5.65
N HIS A 37 -5.30 2.79 6.31
CA HIS A 37 -5.56 2.45 7.72
C HIS A 37 -4.89 3.39 8.73
N GLN A 38 -3.75 3.99 8.37
CA GLN A 38 -3.00 4.89 9.26
C GLN A 38 -3.80 6.14 9.66
N PHE A 39 -4.67 6.64 8.77
CA PHE A 39 -5.48 7.83 9.05
C PHE A 39 -6.47 7.60 10.22
N ILE A 40 -7.18 6.47 10.22
CA ILE A 40 -8.18 6.17 11.24
C ILE A 40 -7.51 5.93 12.60
N ILE A 41 -6.39 5.21 12.62
CA ILE A 41 -5.60 4.97 13.84
C ILE A 41 -5.16 6.32 14.44
N HIS A 42 -4.65 7.23 13.62
CA HIS A 42 -4.18 8.54 14.09
C HIS A 42 -5.32 9.46 14.58
N GLN A 43 -6.56 9.27 14.12
CA GLN A 43 -7.73 9.97 14.66
C GLN A 43 -8.13 9.40 16.03
N LEU A 44 -8.10 8.07 16.17
CA LEU A 44 -8.43 7.40 17.44
C LEU A 44 -7.37 7.66 18.52
N GLU A 45 -6.08 7.68 18.16
CA GLU A 45 -5.00 8.05 19.07
C GLU A 45 -5.18 9.46 19.62
N ARG A 46 -5.55 10.43 18.77
CA ARG A 46 -5.84 11.80 19.21
C ARG A 46 -7.02 11.88 20.18
N TYR A 47 -8.06 11.06 19.99
CA TYR A 47 -9.19 10.99 20.92
C TYR A 47 -8.79 10.45 22.29
N ILE A 48 -7.86 9.48 22.33
CA ILE A 48 -7.39 8.87 23.59
C ILE A 48 -6.40 9.79 24.34
N TYR A 49 -5.48 10.45 23.62
CA TYR A 49 -4.44 11.28 24.21
C TYR A 49 -4.81 12.76 24.40
N SER A 50 -5.93 13.22 23.83
CA SER A 50 -6.52 14.53 24.16
C SER A 50 -7.99 14.38 24.55
N PRO A 51 -8.27 13.96 25.80
CA PRO A 51 -9.61 14.05 26.35
C PRO A 51 -9.89 15.52 26.71
N GLY A 52 -10.50 16.26 25.78
CA GLY A 52 -11.12 17.56 26.04
C GLY A 52 -10.15 18.73 26.27
N VAL A 53 -10.28 19.76 25.43
CA VAL A 53 -10.21 21.14 25.91
C VAL A 53 -11.47 21.46 26.71
#